data_AF-A0A7C9BT31-F1
#
_entry.id   AF-A0A7C9BT31-F1
#
_cell.length_a   1.000
_cell.length_b   1.000
_cell.length_c   1.000
_cell.angle_alpha   90.00
_cell.angle_beta   90.00
_cell.angle_gamma   90.00
#
_symmetry.space_group_name_H-M   'P 1'
#
loop_
_entity.id
_entity.type
_entity.pdbx_description
1 polymer ?
#
loop_
_entity_poly.entity_id
_entity_poly.type
_entity_poly.pdbx_seq_one_letter_code
_entity_poly.pdbx_strand_id
1 'polypeptide(L)'
;MFRGYDSFAMKSYCILFLIFALVSCDFNRIDPSVDTLRIEPLFSIDEREVDMAVQLYHHYTQSDKSKEFYEVIVERTGAILNYWPEKQLLTVCANPGSNWLGQYKEIDTTKLKWIGDNKINFSQYRDSLMINRPTDTRFVKTNGNP
;
A
#
# COMPACT_ATOMS: atom_id res chain seq x y z
N MET A 1 -10.18 43.46 55.88
CA MET A 1 -9.10 42.48 55.69
C MET A 1 -9.70 41.29 54.93
N PHE A 2 -9.22 41.09 53.70
CA PHE A 2 -9.37 39.98 52.71
C PHE A 2 -10.51 38.95 52.89
N ARG A 3 -11.59 39.02 52.08
CA ARG A 3 -11.79 38.34 50.77
C ARG A 3 -11.49 36.84 50.80
N GLY A 4 -12.52 36.02 51.03
CA GLY A 4 -12.51 34.58 50.79
C GLY A 4 -13.23 34.25 49.48
N TYR A 5 -12.48 34.13 48.39
CA TYR A 5 -12.99 33.69 47.08
C TYR A 5 -12.01 32.75 46.37
N ASP A 6 -11.28 31.91 47.10
CA ASP A 6 -10.22 31.09 46.48
C ASP A 6 -10.45 29.58 46.62
N SER A 7 -11.69 29.10 46.47
CA SER A 7 -11.93 27.64 46.51
C SER A 7 -12.91 27.08 45.47
N PHE A 8 -13.53 27.95 44.66
CA PHE A 8 -14.45 27.49 43.60
C PHE A 8 -13.85 27.54 42.19
N ALA A 9 -12.87 28.40 41.94
CA ALA A 9 -12.25 28.52 40.62
C ALA A 9 -11.38 27.31 40.27
N MET A 10 -10.68 26.71 41.25
CA MET A 10 -9.69 25.66 40.98
C MET A 10 -10.32 24.31 40.58
N LYS A 11 -11.59 24.06 40.94
CA LYS A 11 -12.31 22.83 40.58
C LYS A 11 -12.90 22.84 39.17
N SER A 12 -13.18 24.03 38.62
CA SER A 12 -13.76 24.17 37.27
C SER A 12 -12.74 24.03 36.14
N TYR A 13 -11.45 24.34 36.38
CA TYR A 13 -10.40 24.16 35.36
C TYR A 13 -10.00 22.70 35.15
N CYS A 14 -10.11 21.85 36.18
CA CYS A 14 -9.79 20.42 36.06
C CYS A 14 -10.80 19.65 35.18
N ILE A 15 -12.06 20.09 35.13
CA ILE A 15 -13.10 19.43 34.34
C ILE A 15 -12.95 19.75 32.84
N LEU A 16 -12.54 20.98 32.50
CA LEU A 16 -12.29 21.41 31.11
C LEU A 16 -11.09 20.69 30.47
N PHE A 17 -10.06 20.34 31.24
CA PHE A 17 -8.92 19.57 30.75
C PHE A 17 -9.26 18.09 30.47
N LEU A 18 -10.22 17.53 31.21
CA LEU A 18 -10.64 16.13 31.03
C LEU A 18 -11.45 15.93 29.74
N ILE A 19 -12.20 16.94 29.31
CA ILE A 19 -13.01 16.87 28.08
C ILE A 19 -12.12 16.92 26.82
N PHE A 20 -11.03 17.69 26.84
CA PHE A 20 -10.05 17.68 25.74
C PHE A 20 -9.24 16.38 25.65
N ALA A 21 -9.02 15.70 26.79
CA ALA A 21 -8.33 14.41 26.81
C ALA A 21 -9.15 13.26 26.19
N LEU A 22 -10.48 13.40 26.09
CA LEU A 22 -11.37 12.37 25.53
C LEU A 22 -11.64 12.51 24.02
N VAL A 23 -11.19 13.60 23.37
CA VAL A 23 -11.29 13.74 21.91
C VAL A 23 -10.13 13.07 21.18
N SER A 24 -9.20 12.41 21.89
CA SER A 24 -8.10 11.64 21.30
C SER A 24 -8.43 10.17 21.03
N CYS A 25 -9.72 9.81 20.98
CA CYS A 25 -10.16 8.49 20.56
C CYS A 25 -10.48 8.48 19.06
N ASP A 26 -9.43 8.15 18.29
CA ASP A 26 -9.47 7.22 17.15
C ASP A 26 -10.48 7.49 16.02
N PHE A 27 -10.57 8.74 15.54
CA PHE A 27 -11.26 9.07 14.29
C PHE A 27 -10.40 8.86 13.03
N ASN A 28 -9.19 8.28 13.17
CA ASN A 28 -8.27 8.00 12.08
C ASN A 28 -8.08 6.50 11.85
N ARG A 29 -9.15 5.71 12.01
CA ARG A 29 -9.20 4.41 11.34
C ARG A 29 -9.40 4.67 9.84
N ILE A 30 -8.32 5.14 9.20
CA ILE A 30 -8.17 5.19 7.76
C ILE A 30 -8.28 3.74 7.32
N ASP A 31 -9.46 3.39 6.80
CA ASP A 31 -9.74 2.18 6.05
C ASP A 31 -8.54 1.84 5.16
N PRO A 32 -8.17 0.55 5.01
CA PRO A 32 -6.82 0.17 4.59
C PRO A 32 -6.42 0.95 3.35
N SER A 33 -5.25 1.59 3.43
CA SER A 33 -4.67 2.39 2.35
C SER A 33 -4.34 1.56 1.10
N VAL A 34 -4.69 0.27 1.10
CA VAL A 34 -4.39 -0.71 0.08
C VAL A 34 -5.68 -1.39 -0.36
N ASP A 35 -5.99 -1.29 -1.65
CA ASP A 35 -7.05 -2.08 -2.29
C ASP A 35 -6.45 -3.36 -2.85
N THR A 36 -6.96 -4.52 -2.44
CA THR A 36 -6.33 -5.82 -2.69
C THR A 36 -7.27 -6.73 -3.49
N LEU A 37 -6.82 -7.16 -4.66
CA LEU A 37 -7.37 -8.29 -5.40
C LEU A 37 -6.61 -9.56 -5.05
N ARG A 38 -7.34 -10.65 -4.76
CA ARG A 38 -6.76 -11.98 -4.55
C ARG A 38 -7.08 -12.86 -5.74
N ILE A 39 -6.08 -13.57 -6.25
CA ILE A 39 -6.21 -14.45 -7.42
C ILE A 39 -5.66 -15.84 -7.13
N GLU A 40 -6.22 -16.85 -7.77
CA GLU A 40 -5.75 -18.24 -7.67
C GLU A 40 -4.39 -18.42 -8.37
N PRO A 41 -3.56 -19.38 -7.91
CA PRO A 41 -2.26 -19.62 -8.52
C PRO A 41 -2.38 -20.31 -9.88
N LEU A 42 -1.68 -19.75 -10.88
CA LEU A 42 -1.44 -20.41 -12.16
C LEU A 42 -0.32 -21.47 -12.06
N PHE A 43 -0.29 -22.38 -13.04
CA PHE A 43 0.60 -23.55 -13.03
C PHE A 43 2.09 -23.21 -13.15
N SER A 44 2.45 -22.11 -13.82
CA SER A 44 3.83 -21.66 -13.97
C SER A 44 4.09 -20.27 -13.37
N ILE A 45 5.32 -20.05 -12.89
CA ILE A 45 5.77 -18.75 -12.36
C ILE A 45 5.65 -17.65 -13.43
N ASP A 46 6.01 -17.97 -14.67
CA ASP A 46 6.02 -17.02 -15.78
C ASP A 46 4.60 -16.56 -16.14
N GLU A 47 3.65 -17.49 -16.25
CA GLU A 47 2.24 -17.16 -16.51
C GLU A 47 1.64 -16.38 -15.34
N ARG A 48 2.03 -16.71 -14.11
CA ARG A 48 1.58 -16.01 -12.89
C ARG A 48 2.00 -14.55 -12.90
N GLU A 49 3.27 -14.23 -13.17
CA GLU A 49 3.74 -12.84 -13.16
C GLU A 49 3.06 -12.00 -14.25
N VAL A 50 2.84 -12.60 -15.43
CA VAL A 50 2.10 -11.98 -16.52
C VAL A 50 0.66 -11.71 -16.13
N ASP A 51 -0.04 -12.70 -15.57
CA ASP A 51 -1.43 -12.54 -15.14
C ASP A 51 -1.53 -11.49 -14.04
N MET A 52 -0.65 -11.49 -13.04
CA MET A 52 -0.62 -10.48 -11.99
C MET A 52 -0.53 -9.06 -12.55
N ALA A 53 0.30 -8.81 -13.56
CA ALA A 53 0.42 -7.49 -14.20
C ALA A 53 -0.87 -7.06 -14.90
N VAL A 54 -1.51 -7.97 -15.64
CA VAL A 54 -2.78 -7.74 -16.31
C VAL A 54 -3.88 -7.46 -15.28
N GLN A 55 -3.99 -8.31 -14.25
CA GLN A 55 -4.97 -8.19 -13.18
C GLN A 55 -4.77 -6.90 -12.39
N LEU A 56 -3.54 -6.49 -12.11
CA LEU A 56 -3.29 -5.25 -11.37
C LEU A 56 -3.74 -4.01 -12.15
N TYR A 57 -3.49 -3.97 -13.46
CA TYR A 57 -3.97 -2.87 -14.29
C TYR A 57 -5.51 -2.79 -14.29
N HIS A 58 -6.17 -3.93 -14.52
CA HIS A 58 -7.63 -4.01 -14.48
C HIS A 58 -8.19 -3.64 -13.11
N HIS A 59 -7.64 -4.24 -12.05
CA HIS A 59 -8.00 -3.95 -10.66
C HIS A 59 -7.89 -2.46 -10.37
N TYR A 60 -6.72 -1.86 -10.65
CA TYR A 60 -6.54 -0.42 -10.47
C TYR A 60 -7.62 0.35 -11.22
N THR A 61 -7.76 0.17 -12.54
CA THR A 61 -8.70 0.96 -13.37
C THR A 61 -10.16 0.87 -12.94
N GLN A 62 -10.58 -0.23 -12.33
CA GLN A 62 -11.96 -0.47 -11.90
C GLN A 62 -12.20 -0.11 -10.42
N SER A 63 -11.14 0.03 -9.63
CA SER A 63 -11.21 0.31 -8.19
C SER A 63 -11.42 1.78 -7.87
N ASP A 64 -11.81 2.03 -6.61
CA ASP A 64 -11.93 3.37 -6.04
C ASP A 64 -10.57 4.08 -5.98
N LYS A 65 -10.50 5.28 -6.57
CA LYS A 65 -9.28 6.09 -6.66
C LYS A 65 -8.88 6.76 -5.35
N SER A 66 -9.69 6.65 -4.30
CA SER A 66 -9.36 7.14 -2.96
C SER A 66 -8.22 6.37 -2.28
N LYS A 67 -7.86 5.19 -2.80
CA LYS A 67 -6.86 4.28 -2.21
C LYS A 67 -5.44 4.67 -2.64
N GLU A 68 -4.50 4.58 -1.69
CA GLU A 68 -3.09 4.95 -1.87
C GLU A 68 -2.33 3.88 -2.65
N PHE A 69 -2.61 2.62 -2.37
CA PHE A 69 -1.99 1.45 -2.99
C PHE A 69 -3.06 0.52 -3.59
N TYR A 70 -2.68 -0.16 -4.65
CA TYR A 70 -3.47 -1.20 -5.31
C TYR A 70 -2.60 -2.43 -5.43
N GLU A 71 -3.15 -3.59 -5.12
CA GLU A 71 -2.36 -4.80 -4.97
C GLU A 71 -3.08 -6.01 -5.55
N VAL A 72 -2.31 -6.90 -6.15
CA VAL A 72 -2.71 -8.26 -6.49
C VAL A 72 -1.90 -9.23 -5.66
N ILE A 73 -2.58 -10.15 -4.96
CA ILE A 73 -1.97 -11.25 -4.22
C ILE A 73 -2.36 -12.58 -4.85
N VAL A 74 -1.36 -13.41 -5.16
CA VAL A 74 -1.60 -14.78 -5.58
C VAL A 74 -1.74 -15.67 -4.35
N GLU A 75 -2.89 -16.32 -4.23
CA GLU A 75 -3.18 -17.24 -3.14
C GLU A 75 -2.23 -18.45 -3.19
N ARG A 76 -1.94 -19.03 -2.01
CA ARG A 76 -0.95 -20.09 -1.76
C ARG A 76 0.51 -19.73 -1.99
N THR A 77 0.84 -19.06 -3.09
CA THR A 77 2.23 -18.69 -3.37
C THR A 77 2.63 -17.36 -2.76
N GLY A 78 1.70 -16.61 -2.16
CA GLY A 78 1.95 -15.32 -1.49
C GLY A 78 2.69 -14.29 -2.35
N ALA A 79 2.63 -14.41 -3.67
CA ALA A 79 3.26 -13.45 -4.58
C ALA A 79 2.42 -12.16 -4.55
N ILE A 80 3.08 -11.01 -4.57
CA ILE A 80 2.45 -9.70 -4.42
C ILE A 80 2.92 -8.78 -5.53
N LEU A 81 1.99 -8.16 -6.23
CA LEU A 81 2.27 -7.03 -7.11
C LEU A 81 1.56 -5.81 -6.53
N ASN A 82 2.31 -4.79 -6.13
CA ASN A 82 1.78 -3.61 -5.43
C ASN A 82 2.12 -2.34 -6.20
N TYR A 83 1.11 -1.50 -6.44
CA TYR A 83 1.19 -0.28 -7.21
C TYR A 83 0.81 0.93 -6.37
N TRP A 84 1.69 1.94 -6.36
CA TRP A 84 1.47 3.25 -5.76
C TRP A 84 1.42 4.31 -6.87
N PRO A 85 0.23 4.72 -7.33
CA PRO A 85 0.09 5.61 -8.48
C PRO A 85 0.75 6.97 -8.25
N GLU A 86 0.57 7.57 -7.07
CA GLU A 86 1.08 8.90 -6.74
C GLU A 86 2.60 8.98 -6.82
N LYS A 87 3.30 7.91 -6.41
CA LYS A 87 4.77 7.82 -6.49
C LYS A 87 5.26 7.10 -7.73
N GLN A 88 4.35 6.70 -8.62
CA GLN A 88 4.64 5.91 -9.83
C GLN A 88 5.54 4.72 -9.54
N LEU A 89 5.24 4.00 -8.45
CA LEU A 89 6.07 2.93 -7.92
C LEU A 89 5.34 1.60 -8.07
N LEU A 90 6.00 0.63 -8.69
CA LEU A 90 5.56 -0.77 -8.74
C LEU A 90 6.52 -1.62 -7.91
N THR A 91 5.99 -2.43 -7.00
CA THR A 91 6.78 -3.31 -6.13
C THR A 91 6.35 -4.75 -6.36
N VAL A 92 7.32 -5.64 -6.54
CA VAL A 92 7.09 -7.04 -6.90
C VAL A 92 7.68 -7.95 -5.82
N CYS A 93 6.85 -8.83 -5.26
CA CYS A 93 7.24 -9.95 -4.41
C CYS A 93 6.89 -11.26 -5.13
N ALA A 94 7.87 -12.13 -5.36
CA ALA A 94 7.62 -13.39 -6.07
C ALA A 94 7.18 -14.54 -5.15
N ASN A 95 7.52 -14.49 -3.87
CA ASN A 95 7.24 -15.53 -2.87
C ASN A 95 7.20 -14.93 -1.44
N PRO A 96 6.35 -15.45 -0.54
CA PRO A 96 6.19 -15.00 0.82
C PRO A 96 7.42 -15.33 1.65
N GLY A 97 7.77 -14.42 2.55
CA GLY A 97 8.76 -14.63 3.59
C GLY A 97 10.17 -14.17 3.27
N SER A 98 10.41 -13.24 2.33
CA SER A 98 11.56 -12.28 2.32
C SER A 98 12.07 -11.81 0.94
N ASN A 99 11.50 -12.21 -0.21
CA ASN A 99 12.11 -11.86 -1.51
C ASN A 99 11.22 -10.95 -2.36
N TRP A 100 11.20 -9.66 -2.00
CA TRP A 100 10.90 -8.61 -2.96
C TRP A 100 11.88 -8.72 -4.15
N LEU A 101 11.36 -9.05 -5.33
CA LEU A 101 12.15 -9.05 -6.56
C LEU A 101 12.70 -7.66 -6.85
N GLY A 102 11.93 -6.62 -6.52
CA GLY A 102 12.39 -5.25 -6.63
C GLY A 102 11.27 -4.22 -6.59
N GLN A 103 11.71 -2.98 -6.78
CA GLN A 103 10.87 -1.80 -6.93
C GLN A 103 11.24 -1.10 -8.23
N TYR A 104 10.24 -0.65 -8.96
CA TYR A 104 10.37 0.02 -10.24
C TYR A 104 9.67 1.38 -10.16
N LYS A 105 10.41 2.46 -10.41
CA LYS A 105 9.90 3.83 -10.45
C LYS A 105 9.45 4.22 -11.85
N GLU A 106 8.79 5.37 -11.94
CA GLU A 106 8.29 5.95 -13.20
C GLU A 106 7.33 5.01 -13.93
N ILE A 107 6.55 4.25 -13.15
CA ILE A 107 5.45 3.43 -13.61
C ILE A 107 4.17 4.25 -13.45
N ASP A 108 3.83 5.04 -14.46
CA ASP A 108 2.51 5.65 -14.53
C ASP A 108 1.45 4.62 -14.99
N THR A 109 0.19 5.03 -15.07
CA THR A 109 -0.91 4.15 -15.50
C THR A 109 -0.73 3.65 -16.93
N THR A 110 -0.14 4.45 -17.82
CA THR A 110 0.12 4.06 -19.22
C THR A 110 1.17 2.96 -19.28
N LYS A 111 2.23 3.08 -18.49
CA LYS A 111 3.30 2.09 -18.40
C LYS A 111 2.83 0.81 -17.70
N LEU A 112 1.99 0.94 -16.65
CA LEU A 112 1.35 -0.21 -16.03
C LEU A 112 0.48 -0.97 -17.04
N LYS A 113 -0.31 -0.26 -17.86
CA LYS A 113 -1.06 -0.87 -18.96
C LYS A 113 -0.12 -1.57 -19.96
N TRP A 114 0.95 -0.89 -20.37
CA TRP A 114 1.93 -1.44 -21.31
C TRP A 114 2.57 -2.73 -20.77
N ILE A 115 2.90 -2.79 -19.49
CA ILE A 115 3.44 -4.00 -18.83
C ILE A 115 2.43 -5.16 -18.95
N GLY A 116 1.16 -4.91 -18.65
CA GLY A 116 0.09 -5.91 -18.78
C GLY A 116 -0.12 -6.36 -20.23
N ASP A 117 -0.29 -5.42 -21.16
CA ASP A 117 -0.53 -5.69 -22.58
C ASP A 117 0.62 -6.48 -23.23
N ASN A 118 1.87 -6.21 -22.83
CA ASN A 118 3.06 -6.85 -23.37
C ASN A 118 3.49 -8.11 -22.61
N LYS A 119 2.70 -8.54 -21.61
CA LYS A 119 2.95 -9.76 -20.83
C LYS A 119 4.37 -9.80 -20.26
N ILE A 120 4.77 -8.72 -19.59
CA ILE A 120 6.11 -8.61 -19.02
C ILE A 120 6.26 -9.59 -17.85
N ASN A 121 7.32 -10.38 -17.90
CA ASN A 121 7.77 -11.26 -16.83
C ASN A 121 8.86 -10.56 -16.00
N PHE A 122 8.57 -10.19 -14.77
CA PHE A 122 9.48 -9.40 -13.94
C PHE A 122 10.74 -10.15 -13.56
N SER A 123 10.64 -11.47 -13.36
CA SER A 123 11.79 -12.34 -13.08
C SER A 123 12.78 -12.39 -14.25
N GLN A 124 12.27 -12.49 -15.49
CA GLN A 124 13.10 -12.54 -16.71
C GLN A 124 13.68 -11.17 -17.07
N TYR A 125 12.89 -10.10 -16.93
CA TYR A 125 13.31 -8.74 -17.28
C TYR A 125 13.92 -7.99 -16.10
N ARG A 126 14.22 -8.67 -14.99
CA ARG A 126 14.69 -8.06 -13.75
C ARG A 126 15.82 -7.08 -14.02
N ASP A 127 16.86 -7.53 -14.69
CA ASP A 127 18.11 -6.77 -14.91
C ASP A 127 17.93 -5.65 -15.96
N SER A 128 17.03 -5.82 -16.93
CA SER A 128 16.71 -4.77 -17.92
C SER A 128 15.80 -3.68 -17.35
N LEU A 129 14.95 -4.02 -16.38
CA LEU A 129 14.10 -3.08 -15.64
C LEU A 129 14.85 -2.42 -14.47
N MET A 130 16.08 -2.85 -14.13
CA MET A 130 16.91 -2.27 -13.07
C MET A 130 17.29 -0.79 -13.30
N ILE A 131 17.13 -0.27 -14.52
CA ILE A 131 17.44 1.13 -14.84
C ILE A 131 16.55 2.11 -14.03
N ASN A 132 15.38 1.65 -13.55
CA ASN A 132 14.45 2.48 -12.78
C ASN A 132 14.31 2.04 -11.30
N ARG A 133 15.33 1.37 -10.74
CA ARG A 133 15.29 1.01 -9.31
C ARG A 133 15.45 2.28 -8.47
N PRO A 134 14.66 2.48 -7.41
CA PRO A 134 14.94 3.50 -6.41
C PRO A 134 16.40 3.42 -5.91
N THR A 135 17.05 4.56 -5.74
CA THR A 135 18.32 4.66 -4.98
C THR A 135 18.15 4.17 -3.54
N ASP A 136 16.95 4.35 -2.97
CA ASP A 136 16.58 3.90 -1.63
C ASP A 136 15.30 3.06 -1.68
N THR A 137 15.30 1.90 -1.02
CA THR A 137 14.10 1.07 -0.86
C THR A 137 13.01 1.86 -0.15
N ARG A 138 11.83 1.95 -0.77
CA ARG A 138 10.67 2.62 -0.17
C ARG A 138 9.84 1.60 0.60
N PHE A 139 9.41 1.95 1.80
CA PHE A 139 8.41 1.14 2.51
C PHE A 139 7.08 1.21 1.75
N VAL A 140 6.54 0.03 1.41
CA VAL A 140 5.22 -0.11 0.80
C VAL A 140 4.28 -0.81 1.78
N LYS A 141 3.02 -0.42 1.78
CA LYS A 141 1.98 -1.12 2.54
C LYS A 141 1.37 -2.21 1.67
N THR A 142 1.11 -3.36 2.27
CA THR A 142 0.54 -4.55 1.61
C THR A 142 -0.35 -5.28 2.61
N ASN A 143 -1.43 -5.89 2.13
CA ASN A 143 -2.27 -6.80 2.92
C ASN A 143 -1.82 -8.27 2.80
N GLY A 144 -0.69 -8.52 2.15
CA GLY A 144 -0.01 -9.81 2.07
C GLY A 144 1.10 -9.95 3.10
N ASN A 145 1.69 -11.15 3.14
CA ASN A 145 2.88 -11.44 3.92
C ASN A 145 4.07 -11.60 2.95
N PRO A 146 4.81 -10.51 2.64
CA PRO A 146 5.94 -10.54 1.72
C PRO A 146 7.10 -11.41 2.23
#